data_AF-A0A7C2NKI6-F1
#
_entry.id   AF-A0A7C2NKI6-F1
#
_cell.length_a   1.000
_cell.length_b   1.000
_cell.length_c   1.000
_cell.angle_alpha   90.00
_cell.angle_beta   90.00
_cell.angle_gamma   90.00
#
_symmetry.space_group_name_H-M   'P 1'
#
loop_
_entity.id
_entity.type
_entity.pdbx_description
1 polymer ?
#
loop_
_entity_poly.entity_id
_entity_poly.type
_entity_poly.pdbx_seq_one_letter_code
_entity_poly.pdbx_strand_id
1 'polypeptide(L)'
;MFRTGNAGQYNPLYFLAALGAGGLAVSFFLYPMFLVKHPDTPMVTFNHIWPLLTGDNLLVSALLALDLLVILFFAVMHFRLLAWNLREYARFRKTEGFRTLLASNAEISLMTIPLTLAMTINVLFVLGALFVPNLWSIVEWMFPGAILGFLAVGVYAMRILVTYFARVLTEGGIDFATNNSLAPMIAIFALGMIAVGLAAPAAMSEIQTVQAIGIALSLFFFSTAVLLAVVKLVLGFKAMMEHGISEAASPSLWIIIPILTLLGITWIRLNHG
;
A
#
# COMPACT_ATOMS: atom_id res chain seq x y z
N MET A 1 15.24 -4.86 -16.28
CA MET A 1 15.43 -6.06 -15.43
C MET A 1 16.51 -5.71 -14.43
N PHE A 2 16.16 -5.52 -13.15
CA PHE A 2 17.15 -5.12 -12.14
C PHE A 2 18.26 -6.16 -12.10
N ARG A 3 19.52 -5.72 -12.23
CA ARG A 3 20.71 -6.58 -12.26
C ARG A 3 20.64 -7.54 -11.07
N THR A 4 20.81 -8.84 -11.35
CA THR A 4 21.20 -9.85 -10.34
C THR A 4 22.66 -9.58 -9.95
N GLY A 5 22.91 -8.44 -9.31
CA GLY A 5 24.18 -8.17 -8.65
C GLY A 5 24.28 -8.96 -7.35
N ASN A 6 25.50 -9.18 -6.86
CA ASN A 6 25.81 -9.88 -5.61
C ASN A 6 24.72 -9.70 -4.55
N ALA A 7 24.25 -10.81 -3.96
CA ALA A 7 23.17 -10.80 -2.97
C ALA A 7 23.43 -9.85 -1.78
N GLY A 8 24.70 -9.47 -1.53
CA GLY A 8 25.09 -8.47 -0.52
C GLY A 8 24.75 -7.00 -0.86
N GLN A 9 24.25 -6.68 -2.06
CA GLN A 9 23.91 -5.31 -2.48
C GLN A 9 22.39 -5.06 -2.66
N TYR A 10 21.53 -5.96 -2.19
CA TYR A 10 20.07 -5.79 -2.30
C TYR A 10 19.57 -4.62 -1.42
N ASN A 11 18.60 -3.86 -1.95
CA ASN A 11 17.96 -2.76 -1.23
C ASN A 11 16.43 -3.02 -1.10
N PRO A 12 15.87 -3.04 0.13
CA PRO A 12 14.42 -3.22 0.34
C PRO A 12 13.53 -2.19 -0.38
N LEU A 13 14.07 -1.01 -0.74
CA LEU A 13 13.33 -0.01 -1.50
C LEU A 13 12.90 -0.51 -2.89
N TYR A 14 13.49 -1.58 -3.43
CA TYR A 14 13.05 -2.18 -4.69
C TYR A 14 11.61 -2.73 -4.65
N PHE A 15 11.04 -2.96 -3.46
CA PHE A 15 9.61 -3.25 -3.31
C PHE A 15 8.71 -2.08 -3.76
N LEU A 16 9.21 -0.83 -3.76
CA LEU A 16 8.47 0.33 -4.23
C LEU A 16 8.20 0.29 -5.74
N ALA A 17 9.03 -0.40 -6.52
CA ALA A 17 8.76 -0.59 -7.95
C ALA A 17 7.52 -1.48 -8.17
N ALA A 18 7.37 -2.55 -7.36
CA ALA A 18 6.17 -3.37 -7.36
C ALA A 18 4.96 -2.58 -6.84
N LEU A 19 5.13 -1.80 -5.76
CA LEU A 19 4.10 -0.91 -5.23
C LEU A 19 3.59 0.06 -6.31
N GLY A 20 4.48 0.72 -7.04
CA GLY A 20 4.14 1.67 -8.09
C GLY A 20 3.35 1.03 -9.22
N ALA A 21 3.75 -0.17 -9.67
CA ALA A 21 2.96 -0.93 -10.65
C ALA A 21 1.56 -1.27 -10.13
N GLY A 22 1.44 -1.69 -8.86
CA GLY A 22 0.13 -1.95 -8.24
C GLY A 22 -0.72 -0.69 -8.12
N GLY A 23 -0.11 0.43 -7.71
CA GLY A 23 -0.77 1.73 -7.62
C GLY A 23 -1.29 2.20 -8.98
N LEU A 24 -0.53 2.03 -10.06
CA LEU A 24 -0.99 2.36 -11.41
C LEU A 24 -2.17 1.48 -11.84
N ALA A 25 -2.18 0.18 -11.52
CA ALA A 25 -3.34 -0.67 -11.81
C ALA A 25 -4.61 -0.17 -11.09
N VAL A 26 -4.50 0.24 -9.82
CA VAL A 26 -5.61 0.82 -9.05
C VAL A 26 -6.01 2.20 -9.58
N SER A 27 -5.05 3.03 -9.99
CA SER A 27 -5.34 4.34 -10.59
C SER A 27 -6.14 4.21 -11.89
N PHE A 28 -5.78 3.26 -12.76
CA PHE A 28 -6.55 3.03 -13.98
C PHE A 28 -7.94 2.47 -13.67
N PHE A 29 -8.09 1.63 -12.65
CA PHE A 29 -9.42 1.19 -12.18
C PHE A 29 -10.35 2.35 -11.73
N LEU A 30 -9.82 3.51 -11.34
CA LEU A 30 -10.67 4.67 -11.04
C LEU A 30 -11.39 5.22 -12.27
N TYR A 31 -10.87 5.04 -13.49
CA TYR A 31 -11.57 5.50 -14.70
C TYR A 31 -12.92 4.82 -14.89
N PRO A 32 -13.03 3.48 -14.96
CA PRO A 32 -14.32 2.83 -15.05
C PRO A 32 -15.16 3.14 -13.81
N MET A 33 -14.56 3.23 -12.60
CA MET A 33 -15.28 3.61 -11.39
C MET A 33 -16.04 4.95 -11.52
N PHE A 34 -15.48 5.97 -12.18
CA PHE A 34 -16.17 7.25 -12.38
C PHE A 34 -17.05 7.31 -13.63
N LEU A 35 -16.74 6.50 -14.66
CA LEU A 35 -17.38 6.61 -15.98
C LEU A 35 -18.52 5.60 -16.18
N VAL A 36 -18.51 4.47 -15.47
CA VAL A 36 -19.51 3.40 -15.59
C VAL A 36 -20.53 3.53 -14.48
N LYS A 37 -21.83 3.50 -14.81
CA LYS A 37 -22.91 3.50 -13.81
C LYS A 37 -22.98 2.14 -13.10
N HIS A 38 -23.04 2.17 -11.77
CA HIS A 38 -23.09 0.98 -10.92
C HIS A 38 -23.96 1.24 -9.68
N PRO A 39 -25.30 1.34 -9.83
CA PRO A 39 -26.20 1.75 -8.75
C PRO A 39 -26.42 0.67 -7.68
N ASP A 40 -26.16 -0.59 -8.01
CA ASP A 40 -26.42 -1.78 -7.18
C ASP A 40 -25.23 -2.20 -6.32
N THR A 41 -24.05 -1.63 -6.55
CA THR A 41 -22.83 -1.97 -5.80
C THR A 41 -22.00 -0.71 -5.55
N PRO A 42 -21.17 -0.65 -4.49
CA PRO A 42 -20.36 0.54 -4.19
C PRO A 42 -19.15 0.73 -5.12
N MET A 43 -18.92 -0.20 -6.07
CA MET A 43 -17.83 -0.09 -7.04
C MET A 43 -18.19 -0.77 -8.36
N VAL A 44 -17.48 -0.43 -9.42
CA VAL A 44 -17.66 -1.09 -10.71
C VAL A 44 -17.16 -2.53 -10.67
N THR A 45 -17.96 -3.43 -11.24
CA THR A 45 -17.71 -4.88 -11.30
C THR A 45 -17.81 -5.41 -12.74
N PHE A 46 -17.43 -6.67 -12.95
CA PHE A 46 -17.54 -7.38 -14.22
C PHE A 46 -18.93 -7.22 -14.86
N ASN A 47 -19.97 -7.33 -14.04
CA ASN A 47 -21.36 -7.28 -14.48
C ASN A 47 -21.74 -5.92 -15.10
N HIS A 48 -21.07 -4.84 -14.70
CA HIS A 48 -21.27 -3.50 -15.24
C HIS A 48 -20.48 -3.25 -16.52
N ILE A 49 -19.25 -3.77 -16.58
CA ILE A 49 -18.35 -3.52 -17.71
C ILE A 49 -18.64 -4.45 -18.89
N TRP A 50 -19.13 -5.66 -18.64
CA TRP A 50 -19.34 -6.66 -19.69
C TRP A 50 -20.36 -6.22 -20.76
N PRO A 51 -21.53 -5.63 -20.40
CA PRO A 51 -22.46 -5.08 -21.39
C PRO A 51 -21.88 -3.90 -22.17
N LEU A 52 -20.99 -3.10 -21.57
CA LEU A 52 -20.33 -1.96 -22.25
C LEU A 52 -19.23 -2.41 -23.20
N LEU A 53 -18.52 -3.49 -22.86
CA LEU A 53 -17.52 -4.12 -23.72
C LEU A 53 -18.16 -4.82 -24.93
N THR A 54 -19.32 -5.46 -24.73
CA THR A 54 -20.01 -6.24 -25.76
C THR A 54 -21.12 -5.48 -26.50
N GLY A 55 -21.36 -4.23 -26.11
CA GLY A 55 -22.41 -3.40 -26.69
C GLY A 55 -22.04 -2.77 -28.04
N ASP A 56 -23.00 -2.03 -28.60
CA ASP A 56 -22.92 -1.50 -29.97
C ASP A 56 -21.98 -0.28 -30.12
N ASN A 57 -21.66 0.40 -29.01
CA ASN A 57 -20.78 1.57 -29.05
C ASN A 57 -19.30 1.15 -29.09
N LEU A 58 -18.79 0.98 -30.31
CA LEU A 58 -17.41 0.56 -30.58
C LEU A 58 -16.36 1.44 -29.92
N LEU A 59 -16.58 2.75 -29.80
CA LEU A 59 -15.61 3.65 -29.18
C LEU A 59 -15.52 3.40 -27.67
N VAL A 60 -16.66 3.28 -26.98
CA VAL A 60 -16.70 2.99 -25.54
C VAL A 60 -16.13 1.60 -25.25
N SER A 61 -16.50 0.59 -26.05
CA SER A 61 -15.95 -0.76 -25.95
C SER A 61 -14.43 -0.77 -26.12
N ALA A 62 -13.90 -0.09 -27.15
CA ALA A 62 -12.47 -0.02 -27.41
C ALA A 62 -11.69 0.70 -26.30
N LEU A 63 -12.20 1.83 -25.80
CA LEU A 63 -11.56 2.58 -24.70
C LEU A 63 -11.57 1.79 -23.39
N LEU A 64 -12.68 1.13 -23.07
CA LEU A 64 -12.79 0.29 -21.88
C LEU A 64 -11.89 -0.95 -21.98
N ALA A 65 -11.82 -1.58 -23.16
CA ALA A 65 -10.90 -2.69 -23.40
C ALA A 65 -9.44 -2.26 -23.24
N LEU A 66 -9.07 -1.08 -23.74
CA LEU A 66 -7.73 -0.52 -23.56
C LEU A 66 -7.41 -0.27 -22.08
N ASP A 67 -8.34 0.32 -21.33
CA ASP A 67 -8.18 0.55 -19.88
C ASP A 67 -7.95 -0.78 -19.12
N LEU A 68 -8.77 -1.79 -19.40
CA LEU A 68 -8.62 -3.13 -18.80
C LEU A 68 -7.29 -3.79 -19.17
N LEU A 69 -6.79 -3.62 -20.40
CA LEU A 69 -5.47 -4.10 -20.81
C LEU A 69 -4.34 -3.39 -20.05
N VAL A 70 -4.47 -2.09 -19.80
CA VAL A 70 -3.49 -1.33 -19.02
C VAL A 70 -3.49 -1.78 -17.55
N ILE A 71 -4.67 -1.98 -16.95
CA ILE A 71 -4.80 -2.54 -15.60
C ILE A 71 -4.12 -3.91 -15.52
N LEU A 72 -4.42 -4.80 -16.48
CA LEU A 72 -3.85 -6.14 -16.52
C LEU A 72 -2.33 -6.10 -16.70
N PHE A 73 -1.81 -5.24 -17.58
CA PHE A 73 -0.38 -5.05 -17.77
C PHE A 73 0.33 -4.65 -16.47
N PHE A 74 -0.19 -3.65 -15.77
CA PHE A 74 0.40 -3.19 -14.52
C PHE A 74 0.24 -4.19 -13.37
N ALA A 75 -0.86 -4.94 -13.34
CA ALA A 75 -1.05 -6.02 -12.37
C ALA A 75 -0.04 -7.16 -12.60
N VAL A 76 0.17 -7.60 -13.85
CA VAL A 76 1.20 -8.60 -14.18
C VAL A 76 2.59 -8.08 -13.80
N MET A 77 2.87 -6.81 -14.07
CA MET A 77 4.14 -6.19 -13.65
C MET A 77 4.30 -6.16 -12.13
N HIS A 78 3.23 -5.84 -11.38
CA HIS A 78 3.21 -5.87 -9.92
C HIS A 78 3.59 -7.25 -9.38
N PHE A 79 2.88 -8.31 -9.81
CA PHE A 79 3.16 -9.67 -9.34
C PHE A 79 4.55 -10.17 -9.75
N ARG A 80 5.00 -9.85 -10.96
CA ARG A 80 6.35 -10.21 -11.43
C ARG A 80 7.43 -9.56 -10.56
N LEU A 81 7.30 -8.27 -10.27
CA LEU A 81 8.26 -7.53 -9.44
C LEU A 81 8.18 -7.93 -7.97
N LEU A 82 6.98 -8.24 -7.46
CA LEU A 82 6.79 -8.75 -6.11
C LEU A 82 7.47 -10.11 -5.93
N ALA A 83 7.23 -11.05 -6.84
CA ALA A 83 7.83 -12.37 -6.80
C ALA A 83 9.37 -12.31 -6.88
N TRP A 84 9.90 -11.43 -7.73
CA TRP A 84 11.34 -11.17 -7.78
C TRP A 84 11.87 -10.60 -6.46
N ASN A 85 11.22 -9.57 -5.91
CA ASN A 85 11.63 -8.94 -4.64
C ASN A 85 11.58 -9.91 -3.46
N LEU A 86 10.54 -10.73 -3.34
CA LEU A 86 10.43 -11.72 -2.26
C LEU A 86 11.57 -12.76 -2.34
N ARG A 87 11.92 -13.21 -3.55
CA ARG A 87 13.04 -14.14 -3.76
C ARG A 87 14.39 -13.53 -3.41
N GLU A 88 14.65 -12.31 -3.87
CA GLU A 88 15.91 -11.62 -3.57
C GLU A 88 16.01 -11.22 -2.09
N TYR A 89 14.91 -10.78 -1.47
CA TYR A 89 14.86 -10.53 -0.03
C TYR A 89 15.15 -11.79 0.79
N ALA A 90 14.61 -12.95 0.39
CA ALA A 90 14.90 -14.22 1.05
C ALA A 90 16.37 -14.63 0.95
N ARG A 91 17.06 -14.28 -0.14
CA ARG A 91 18.51 -14.47 -0.29
C ARG A 91 19.29 -13.46 0.55
N PHE A 92 18.92 -12.18 0.48
CA PHE A 92 19.55 -11.09 1.21
C PHE A 92 19.56 -11.32 2.72
N ARG A 93 18.45 -11.84 3.27
CA ARG A 93 18.33 -12.21 4.69
C ARG A 93 19.44 -13.13 5.23
N LYS A 94 20.13 -13.87 4.35
CA LYS A 94 21.20 -14.80 4.72
C LYS A 94 22.61 -14.18 4.63
N THR A 95 22.71 -12.91 4.25
CA THR A 95 23.97 -12.21 4.01
C THR A 95 24.37 -11.33 5.19
N GLU A 96 25.65 -10.97 5.27
CA GLU A 96 26.15 -9.99 6.25
C GLU A 96 25.53 -8.61 6.05
N GLY A 97 25.27 -8.20 4.80
CA GLY A 97 24.61 -6.94 4.48
C GLY A 97 23.23 -6.78 5.12
N PHE A 98 22.50 -7.88 5.33
CA PHE A 98 21.23 -7.83 6.07
C PHE A 98 21.44 -7.57 7.57
N ARG A 99 22.50 -8.13 8.17
CA ARG A 99 22.85 -7.83 9.57
C ARG A 99 23.24 -6.37 9.73
N THR A 100 24.02 -5.84 8.79
CA THR A 100 24.37 -4.41 8.74
C THR A 100 23.13 -3.54 8.58
N LEU A 101 22.18 -3.94 7.74
CA LEU A 101 20.90 -3.22 7.57
C LEU A 101 20.13 -3.14 8.89
N LEU A 102 19.96 -4.28 9.59
CA LEU A 102 19.25 -4.34 10.87
C LEU A 102 19.91 -3.49 11.96
N ALA A 103 21.24 -3.35 11.93
CA ALA A 103 21.97 -2.50 12.86
C ALA A 103 21.95 -1.00 12.49
N SER A 104 21.24 -0.60 11.43
CA SER A 104 21.30 0.76 10.87
C SER A 104 19.93 1.46 10.88
N ASN A 105 19.93 2.78 10.70
CA ASN A 105 18.69 3.54 10.51
C ASN A 105 17.93 3.18 9.23
N ALA A 106 18.58 2.49 8.28
CA ALA A 106 17.94 2.01 7.07
C ALA A 106 17.06 0.76 7.32
N GLU A 107 17.11 0.13 8.50
CA GLU A 107 16.22 -0.97 8.89
C GLU A 107 14.74 -0.66 8.62
N ILE A 108 14.30 0.57 8.89
CA ILE A 108 12.90 0.98 8.69
C ILE A 108 12.46 0.89 7.21
N SER A 109 13.40 0.84 6.26
CA SER A 109 13.09 0.56 4.84
C SER A 109 12.45 -0.80 4.62
N LEU A 110 12.56 -1.74 5.57
CA LEU A 110 11.84 -3.01 5.54
C LEU A 110 10.31 -2.83 5.56
N MET A 111 9.81 -1.66 5.98
CA MET A 111 8.38 -1.31 5.91
C MET A 111 7.85 -1.21 4.47
N THR A 112 8.71 -1.15 3.45
CA THR A 112 8.26 -1.28 2.06
C THR A 112 7.64 -2.65 1.77
N ILE A 113 8.02 -3.69 2.51
CA ILE A 113 7.48 -5.04 2.34
C ILE A 113 5.99 -5.09 2.72
N PRO A 114 5.57 -4.78 3.96
CA PRO A 114 4.15 -4.75 4.31
C PRO A 114 3.37 -3.72 3.48
N LEU A 115 3.96 -2.57 3.14
CA LEU A 115 3.34 -1.60 2.23
C LEU A 115 2.98 -2.24 0.87
N THR A 116 3.92 -2.94 0.24
CA THR A 116 3.67 -3.60 -1.05
C THR A 116 2.73 -4.78 -0.92
N LEU A 117 2.79 -5.56 0.17
CA LEU A 117 1.86 -6.67 0.41
C LEU A 117 0.42 -6.18 0.62
N ALA A 118 0.22 -5.07 1.32
CA ALA A 118 -1.09 -4.43 1.44
C ALA A 118 -1.63 -4.01 0.06
N MET A 119 -0.76 -3.43 -0.80
CA MET A 119 -1.13 -3.13 -2.18
C MET A 119 -1.47 -4.38 -2.99
N THR A 120 -0.82 -5.52 -2.77
CA THR A 120 -1.15 -6.78 -3.44
C THR A 120 -2.60 -7.20 -3.16
N ILE A 121 -3.08 -7.04 -1.93
CA ILE A 121 -4.48 -7.33 -1.58
C ILE A 121 -5.42 -6.41 -2.36
N ASN A 122 -5.10 -5.12 -2.46
CA ASN A 122 -5.89 -4.16 -3.26
C ASN A 122 -5.92 -4.53 -4.75
N VAL A 123 -4.78 -4.90 -5.34
CA VAL A 123 -4.69 -5.31 -6.75
C VAL A 123 -5.50 -6.58 -7.00
N LEU A 124 -5.44 -7.57 -6.10
CA LEU A 124 -6.26 -8.78 -6.19
C LEU A 124 -7.75 -8.44 -6.19
N PHE A 125 -8.16 -7.50 -5.35
CA PHE A 125 -9.56 -7.07 -5.27
C PHE A 125 -10.02 -6.34 -6.53
N VAL A 126 -9.18 -5.43 -7.09
CA VAL A 126 -9.46 -4.78 -8.38
C VAL A 126 -9.58 -5.81 -9.52
N LEU A 127 -8.64 -6.75 -9.61
CA LEU A 127 -8.70 -7.81 -10.61
C LEU A 127 -9.94 -8.69 -10.43
N GLY A 128 -10.27 -9.04 -9.19
CA GLY A 128 -11.48 -9.77 -8.87
C GLY A 128 -12.72 -9.02 -9.35
N ALA A 129 -12.86 -7.75 -8.94
CA ALA A 129 -14.02 -6.93 -9.27
C ALA A 129 -14.22 -6.82 -10.78
N LEU A 130 -13.15 -6.59 -11.55
CA LEU A 130 -13.23 -6.36 -12.99
C LEU A 130 -13.35 -7.63 -13.83
N PHE A 131 -12.71 -8.73 -13.43
CA PHE A 131 -12.55 -9.91 -14.31
C PHE A 131 -13.32 -11.15 -13.83
N VAL A 132 -13.91 -11.14 -12.63
CA VAL A 132 -14.68 -12.28 -12.11
C VAL A 132 -16.19 -11.97 -12.18
N PRO A 133 -16.95 -12.71 -13.01
CA PRO A 133 -18.40 -12.55 -13.08
C PRO A 133 -19.06 -12.82 -11.73
N ASN A 134 -20.06 -12.00 -11.38
CA ASN A 134 -20.84 -12.16 -10.14
C ASN A 134 -20.04 -12.18 -8.84
N LEU A 135 -18.79 -11.68 -8.80
CA LEU A 135 -17.98 -11.67 -7.58
C LEU A 135 -18.71 -10.97 -6.41
N TRP A 136 -19.43 -9.89 -6.70
CA TRP A 136 -20.11 -9.12 -5.66
C TRP A 136 -21.20 -9.92 -4.92
N SER A 137 -21.76 -10.96 -5.55
CA SER A 137 -22.76 -11.83 -4.90
C SER A 137 -22.19 -12.64 -3.72
N ILE A 138 -20.86 -12.77 -3.63
CA ILE A 138 -20.16 -13.50 -2.57
C ILE A 138 -19.20 -12.61 -1.77
N VAL A 139 -19.27 -11.28 -1.94
CA VAL A 139 -18.29 -10.34 -1.35
C VAL A 139 -18.27 -10.40 0.19
N GLU A 140 -19.41 -10.66 0.81
CA GLU A 140 -19.51 -10.81 2.28
C GLU A 140 -18.65 -11.94 2.83
N TRP A 141 -18.44 -13.01 2.05
CA TRP A 141 -17.53 -14.10 2.43
C TRP A 141 -16.05 -13.73 2.21
N MET A 142 -15.78 -12.80 1.30
CA MET A 142 -14.43 -12.32 1.00
C MET A 142 -13.94 -11.31 2.03
N PHE A 143 -14.83 -10.50 2.60
CA PHE A 143 -14.46 -9.45 3.56
C PHE A 143 -13.73 -9.96 4.81
N PRO A 144 -14.17 -11.03 5.51
CA PRO A 144 -13.39 -11.62 6.60
C PRO A 144 -12.00 -12.07 6.16
N GLY A 145 -11.88 -12.66 4.97
CA GLY A 145 -10.60 -13.04 4.37
C GLY A 145 -9.69 -11.84 4.12
N ALA A 146 -10.25 -10.74 3.61
CA ALA A 146 -9.53 -9.48 3.39
C ALA A 146 -9.05 -8.87 4.72
N ILE A 147 -9.91 -8.85 5.75
CA ILE A 147 -9.54 -8.40 7.10
C ILE A 147 -8.37 -9.22 7.65
N LEU A 148 -8.45 -10.56 7.55
CA LEU A 148 -7.36 -11.43 7.99
C LEU A 148 -6.06 -11.17 7.21
N GLY A 149 -6.15 -10.96 5.90
CA GLY A 149 -5.01 -10.62 5.04
C GLY A 149 -4.35 -9.30 5.47
N PHE A 150 -5.12 -8.23 5.63
CA PHE A 150 -4.60 -6.95 6.09
C PHE A 150 -4.09 -7.01 7.53
N LEU A 151 -4.75 -7.77 8.41
CA LEU A 151 -4.29 -7.97 9.78
C LEU A 151 -2.94 -8.71 9.82
N ALA A 152 -2.75 -9.74 8.99
CA ALA A 152 -1.47 -10.43 8.89
C ALA A 152 -0.34 -9.49 8.42
N VAL A 153 -0.63 -8.66 7.41
CA VAL A 153 0.30 -7.60 6.95
C VAL A 153 0.55 -6.57 8.05
N GLY A 154 -0.49 -6.18 8.80
CA GLY A 154 -0.41 -5.25 9.91
C GLY A 154 0.43 -5.75 11.07
N VAL A 155 0.25 -7.02 11.49
CA VAL A 155 1.09 -7.66 12.51
C VAL A 155 2.54 -7.70 12.05
N TYR A 156 2.79 -8.01 10.77
CA TYR A 156 4.14 -7.99 10.21
C TYR A 156 4.76 -6.58 10.24
N ALA A 157 4.00 -5.55 9.85
CA ALA A 157 4.42 -4.15 9.93
C ALA A 157 4.74 -3.71 11.37
N MET A 158 3.87 -4.05 12.32
CA MET A 158 4.08 -3.73 13.73
C MET A 158 5.32 -4.41 14.31
N ARG A 159 5.62 -5.66 13.92
CA ARG A 159 6.84 -6.34 14.36
C ARG A 159 8.10 -5.61 13.89
N ILE A 160 8.15 -5.17 12.63
CA ILE A 160 9.27 -4.38 12.10
C ILE A 160 9.39 -3.07 12.88
N LEU A 161 8.27 -2.38 13.08
CA LEU A 161 8.22 -1.09 13.75
C LEU A 161 8.68 -1.16 15.22
N VAL A 162 8.19 -2.16 15.97
CA VAL A 162 8.59 -2.40 17.37
C VAL A 162 10.06 -2.76 17.46
N THR A 163 10.57 -3.61 16.57
CA THR A 163 12.00 -4.00 16.56
C THR A 163 12.89 -2.77 16.32
N TYR A 164 12.54 -1.96 15.33
CA TYR A 164 13.24 -0.72 15.02
C TYR A 164 13.22 0.25 16.21
N PHE A 165 12.05 0.54 16.79
CA PHE A 165 11.95 1.48 17.90
C PHE A 165 12.60 0.96 19.18
N ALA A 166 12.48 -0.33 19.48
CA ALA A 166 13.14 -0.92 20.65
C ALA A 166 14.65 -0.71 20.57
N ARG A 167 15.27 -1.08 19.45
CA ARG A 167 16.70 -0.89 19.21
C ARG A 167 17.11 0.58 19.32
N VAL A 168 16.38 1.44 18.63
CA VAL A 168 16.65 2.88 18.59
C VAL A 168 16.55 3.52 20.00
N LEU A 169 15.61 3.09 20.82
CA LEU A 169 15.44 3.59 22.20
C LEU A 169 16.48 3.02 23.17
N THR A 170 16.98 1.80 22.95
CA THR A 170 17.94 1.15 23.85
C THR A 170 19.40 1.49 23.54
N GLU A 171 19.78 1.54 22.26
CA GLU A 171 21.17 1.70 21.84
C GLU A 171 21.55 3.18 21.60
N GLY A 172 20.56 4.06 21.46
CA GLY A 172 20.79 5.42 20.98
C GLY A 172 21.31 5.42 19.53
N GLY A 173 21.69 6.60 19.01
CA GLY A 173 22.28 6.68 17.66
C GLY A 173 21.32 7.05 16.54
N ILE A 174 20.22 7.75 16.86
CA ILE A 174 19.45 8.42 15.81
C ILE A 174 20.20 9.65 15.37
N ASP A 175 20.96 9.50 14.30
CA ASP A 175 21.43 10.64 13.56
C ASP A 175 20.28 11.19 12.70
N PHE A 176 19.34 11.87 13.38
CA PHE A 176 18.23 12.58 12.73
C PHE A 176 18.71 13.75 11.87
N ALA A 177 19.91 14.26 12.14
CA ALA A 177 20.48 15.44 11.49
C ALA A 177 21.17 15.09 10.16
N THR A 178 21.89 13.97 10.09
CA THR A 178 22.70 13.64 8.90
C THR A 178 21.95 12.81 7.86
N ASN A 179 20.74 12.33 8.16
CA ASN A 179 19.96 11.46 7.27
C ASN A 179 18.49 11.91 7.16
N ASN A 180 18.26 13.02 6.45
CA ASN A 180 16.95 13.55 5.98
C ASN A 180 16.24 12.56 5.03
N SER A 181 16.02 11.32 5.48
CA SER A 181 15.67 10.20 4.62
C SER A 181 14.17 9.91 4.61
N LEU A 182 13.70 9.44 3.46
CA LEU A 182 12.39 8.83 3.17
C LEU A 182 11.93 7.77 4.18
N ALA A 183 12.86 7.19 4.94
CA ALA A 183 12.68 5.90 5.58
C ALA A 183 11.57 5.89 6.65
N PRO A 184 11.44 6.90 7.53
CA PRO A 184 10.33 6.96 8.47
C PRO A 184 8.97 7.28 7.82
N MET A 185 8.97 7.99 6.67
CA MET A 185 7.74 8.27 5.92
C MET A 185 7.15 6.99 5.31
N ILE A 186 8.00 6.03 4.93
CA ILE A 186 7.56 4.71 4.44
C ILE A 186 6.77 3.95 5.52
N ALA A 187 7.17 4.06 6.79
CA ALA A 187 6.45 3.41 7.89
C ALA A 187 5.03 3.97 8.05
N ILE A 188 4.89 5.31 8.01
CA ILE A 188 3.59 5.99 8.05
C ILE A 188 2.74 5.57 6.85
N PHE A 189 3.35 5.52 5.66
CA PHE A 189 2.67 5.10 4.44
C PHE A 189 2.16 3.66 4.54
N ALA A 190 2.98 2.73 5.04
CA ALA A 190 2.59 1.34 5.23
C ALA A 190 1.39 1.21 6.18
N LEU A 191 1.44 1.88 7.34
CA LEU A 191 0.35 1.88 8.32
C LEU A 191 -0.92 2.50 7.75
N GLY A 192 -0.82 3.62 7.03
CA GLY A 192 -1.95 4.24 6.35
C GLY A 192 -2.56 3.34 5.28
N MET A 193 -1.73 2.57 4.55
CA MET A 193 -2.20 1.62 3.54
C MET A 193 -2.93 0.42 4.16
N ILE A 194 -2.48 -0.06 5.31
CA ILE A 194 -3.18 -1.11 6.07
C ILE A 194 -4.50 -0.56 6.61
N ALA A 195 -4.50 0.67 7.15
CA ALA A 195 -5.69 1.32 7.68
C ALA A 195 -6.79 1.48 6.61
N VAL A 196 -6.44 1.99 5.42
CA VAL A 196 -7.41 2.18 4.33
C VAL A 196 -7.92 0.84 3.79
N GLY A 197 -7.06 -0.19 3.80
CA GLY A 197 -7.41 -1.56 3.40
C GLY A 197 -8.45 -2.18 4.32
N LEU A 198 -8.27 -2.02 5.64
CA LEU A 198 -9.24 -2.47 6.65
C LEU A 198 -10.53 -1.63 6.65
N ALA A 199 -10.45 -0.35 6.25
CA ALA A 199 -11.61 0.51 6.11
C ALA A 199 -12.52 0.13 4.92
N ALA A 200 -12.02 -0.63 3.95
CA ALA A 200 -12.85 -1.06 2.80
C ALA A 200 -13.95 -2.04 3.22
N PRO A 201 -13.64 -3.20 3.85
CA PRO A 201 -14.65 -4.09 4.42
C PRO A 201 -15.55 -3.38 5.45
N ALA A 202 -14.97 -2.44 6.22
CA ALA A 202 -15.71 -1.64 7.19
C ALA A 202 -16.86 -0.85 6.56
N ALA A 203 -16.62 -0.24 5.41
CA ALA A 203 -17.57 0.66 4.76
C ALA A 203 -18.49 0.00 3.72
N MET A 204 -18.22 -1.26 3.35
CA MET A 204 -18.91 -1.93 2.23
C MET A 204 -19.63 -3.21 2.62
N SER A 205 -19.37 -3.77 3.81
CA SER A 205 -20.07 -4.99 4.27
C SER A 205 -21.47 -4.65 4.77
N GLU A 206 -22.43 -5.54 4.58
CA GLU A 206 -23.77 -5.46 5.19
C GLU A 206 -23.82 -6.15 6.57
N ILE A 207 -22.77 -6.88 6.95
CA ILE A 207 -22.69 -7.62 8.21
C ILE A 207 -22.07 -6.73 9.29
N GLN A 208 -22.87 -6.33 10.27
CA GLN A 208 -22.46 -5.45 11.36
C GLN A 208 -21.19 -5.90 12.10
N THR A 209 -20.99 -7.22 12.29
CA THR A 209 -19.78 -7.76 12.92
C THR A 209 -18.53 -7.51 12.09
N VAL A 210 -18.61 -7.68 10.76
CA VAL A 210 -17.50 -7.44 9.83
C VAL A 210 -17.18 -5.95 9.79
N GLN A 211 -18.21 -5.10 9.73
CA GLN A 211 -18.07 -3.65 9.83
C GLN A 211 -17.33 -3.24 11.11
N ALA A 212 -17.82 -3.68 12.27
CA ALA A 212 -17.25 -3.31 13.58
C ALA A 212 -15.78 -3.74 13.73
N ILE A 213 -15.44 -4.96 13.30
CA ILE A 213 -14.05 -5.44 13.32
C ILE A 213 -13.18 -4.61 12.36
N GLY A 214 -13.68 -4.33 11.15
CA GLY A 214 -13.00 -3.50 10.16
C GLY A 214 -12.71 -2.09 10.69
N ILE A 215 -13.72 -1.44 11.30
CA ILE A 215 -13.61 -0.11 11.92
C ILE A 215 -12.56 -0.13 13.03
N ALA A 216 -12.68 -1.06 13.99
CA ALA A 216 -11.78 -1.11 15.14
C ALA A 216 -10.31 -1.30 14.72
N LEU A 217 -10.05 -2.24 13.82
CA LEU A 217 -8.69 -2.50 13.32
C LEU A 217 -8.19 -1.33 12.46
N SER A 218 -9.02 -0.78 11.58
CA SER A 218 -8.65 0.38 10.76
C SER A 218 -8.28 1.59 11.61
N LEU A 219 -9.08 1.91 12.63
CA LEU A 219 -8.82 3.02 13.56
C LEU A 219 -7.50 2.85 14.31
N PHE A 220 -7.16 1.63 14.73
CA PHE A 220 -5.88 1.35 15.39
C PHE A 220 -4.67 1.69 14.50
N PHE A 221 -4.69 1.24 13.23
CA PHE A 221 -3.60 1.55 12.30
C PHE A 221 -3.62 3.02 11.87
N PHE A 222 -4.81 3.61 11.69
CA PHE A 222 -4.99 5.02 11.38
C PHE A 222 -4.42 5.92 12.48
N SER A 223 -4.77 5.70 13.75
CA SER A 223 -4.27 6.49 14.87
C SER A 223 -2.76 6.37 15.02
N THR A 224 -2.22 5.17 14.82
CA THR A 224 -0.77 4.93 14.85
C THR A 224 -0.06 5.67 13.72
N ALA A 225 -0.61 5.63 12.49
CA ALA A 225 -0.06 6.36 11.35
C ALA A 225 -0.10 7.88 11.57
N VAL A 226 -1.21 8.42 12.07
CA VAL A 226 -1.39 9.85 12.37
C VAL A 226 -0.40 10.29 13.45
N LEU A 227 -0.28 9.54 14.54
CA LEU A 227 0.66 9.85 15.62
C LEU A 227 2.11 9.96 15.09
N LEU A 228 2.53 8.96 14.31
CA LEU A 228 3.86 8.96 13.71
C LEU A 228 4.04 10.09 12.68
N ALA A 229 3.00 10.38 11.89
CA ALA A 229 3.02 11.48 10.94
C ALA A 229 3.23 12.83 11.64
N VAL A 230 2.49 13.10 12.71
CA VAL A 230 2.63 14.35 13.49
C VAL A 230 4.05 14.46 14.07
N VAL A 231 4.54 13.42 14.73
CA VAL A 231 5.90 13.41 15.30
C VAL A 231 6.95 13.66 14.22
N LYS A 232 6.85 12.98 13.07
CA LYS A 232 7.84 13.09 12.00
C LYS A 232 7.76 14.39 11.24
N LEU A 233 6.58 14.97 11.05
CA LEU A 233 6.46 16.28 10.44
C LEU A 233 7.11 17.34 11.31
N VAL A 234 6.83 17.36 12.62
CA VAL A 234 7.43 18.34 13.54
C VAL A 234 8.96 18.21 13.55
N LEU A 235 9.49 16.99 13.71
CA LEU A 235 10.94 16.76 13.72
C LEU A 235 11.58 17.02 12.35
N GLY A 236 10.91 16.64 11.26
CA GLY A 236 11.39 16.84 9.89
C GLY A 236 11.46 18.32 9.52
N PHE A 237 10.43 19.11 9.82
CA PHE A 237 10.46 20.55 9.59
C PHE A 237 11.56 21.24 10.40
N LYS A 238 11.75 20.85 11.67
CA LYS A 238 12.84 21.35 12.49
C LYS A 238 14.21 21.06 11.85
N ALA A 239 14.46 19.81 11.47
CA ALA A 239 15.73 19.42 10.85
C ALA A 239 15.98 20.14 9.51
N MET A 240 14.94 20.34 8.69
CA MET A 240 15.04 21.08 7.44
C MET A 240 15.34 22.58 7.66
N MET A 241 14.84 23.18 8.73
CA MET A 241 15.19 24.56 9.09
C MET A 241 16.62 24.69 9.62
N GLU A 242 17.13 23.67 10.34
CA GLU A 242 18.46 23.68 10.94
C GLU A 242 19.57 23.32 9.93
N HIS A 243 19.31 22.37 9.02
CA HIS A 243 20.34 21.80 8.13
C HIS A 243 20.06 22.00 6.64
N GLY A 244 18.92 22.58 6.28
CA GLY A 244 18.46 22.65 4.89
C GLY A 244 17.97 21.30 4.36
N ILE A 245 17.38 21.31 3.16
CA ILE A 245 16.94 20.11 2.46
C ILE A 245 18.07 19.66 1.53
N SER A 246 18.51 18.40 1.65
CA SER A 246 19.41 17.83 0.65
C SER A 246 18.64 17.50 -0.62
N GLU A 247 19.28 17.68 -1.79
CA GLU A 247 18.64 17.41 -3.08
C GLU A 247 18.12 15.96 -3.19
N ALA A 248 18.85 15.02 -2.58
CA ALA A 248 18.47 13.60 -2.47
C ALA A 248 17.24 13.36 -1.56
N ALA A 249 16.93 14.28 -0.63
CA ALA A 249 15.77 14.20 0.25
C ALA A 249 14.51 14.84 -0.35
N SER A 250 14.64 15.65 -1.41
CA SER A 250 13.51 16.34 -2.04
C SER A 250 12.35 15.43 -2.48
N PRO A 251 12.56 14.20 -2.99
CA PRO A 251 11.46 13.30 -3.34
C PRO A 251 10.66 12.82 -2.12
N SER A 252 11.24 12.87 -0.92
CA SER A 252 10.59 12.45 0.31
C SER A 252 9.43 13.34 0.73
N LEU A 253 9.49 14.62 0.38
CA LEU A 253 8.43 15.57 0.64
C LEU A 253 7.16 15.21 -0.12
N TRP A 254 7.30 14.71 -1.35
CA TRP A 254 6.17 14.29 -2.17
C TRP A 254 5.45 13.06 -1.63
N ILE A 255 6.10 12.23 -0.81
CA ILE A 255 5.46 11.07 -0.17
C ILE A 255 4.36 11.50 0.83
N ILE A 256 4.35 12.75 1.29
CA ILE A 256 3.27 13.24 2.15
C ILE A 256 1.91 13.21 1.44
N ILE A 257 1.88 13.47 0.13
CA ILE A 257 0.65 13.54 -0.67
C ILE A 257 -0.09 12.19 -0.64
N PRO A 258 0.51 11.06 -1.07
CA PRO A 258 -0.18 9.78 -1.00
C PRO A 258 -0.52 9.35 0.43
N ILE A 259 0.29 9.70 1.44
CA ILE A 259 -0.06 9.43 2.85
C ILE A 259 -1.35 10.15 3.24
N LEU A 260 -1.44 11.45 2.99
CA LEU A 260 -2.62 12.25 3.31
C LEU A 260 -3.84 11.75 2.52
N THR A 261 -3.67 11.37 1.26
CA THR A 261 -4.74 10.77 0.46
C THR A 261 -5.25 9.48 1.09
N LEU A 262 -4.38 8.55 1.51
CA LEU A 262 -4.83 7.30 2.14
C LEU A 262 -5.52 7.54 3.48
N LEU A 263 -4.98 8.43 4.31
CA LEU A 263 -5.59 8.80 5.58
C LEU A 263 -6.95 9.47 5.35
N GLY A 264 -7.06 10.36 4.35
CA GLY A 264 -8.31 10.99 3.94
C GLY A 264 -9.36 9.98 3.48
N ILE A 265 -8.99 9.04 2.61
CA ILE A 265 -9.88 7.95 2.15
C ILE A 265 -10.32 7.09 3.34
N THR A 266 -9.40 6.76 4.24
CA THR A 266 -9.71 5.98 5.46
C THR A 266 -10.76 6.71 6.29
N TRP A 267 -10.56 8.00 6.55
CA TRP A 267 -11.48 8.82 7.32
C TRP A 267 -12.87 8.91 6.68
N ILE A 268 -12.92 9.12 5.36
CA ILE A 268 -14.20 9.19 4.63
C ILE A 268 -14.95 7.86 4.75
N ARG A 269 -14.25 6.72 4.56
CA ARG A 269 -14.83 5.37 4.68
C ARG A 269 -15.37 5.09 6.09
N LEU A 270 -14.67 5.52 7.13
CA LEU A 270 -15.08 5.27 8.51
C LEU A 270 -16.24 6.17 8.98
N ASN A 271 -16.40 7.37 8.40
CA ASN A 271 -17.49 8.29 8.76
C ASN A 271 -18.77 8.08 7.96
N HIS A 272 -18.68 7.53 6.75
CA HIS A 272 -19.82 7.33 5.85
C HIS A 272 -20.17 5.86 5.65
N GLY A 273 -19.40 4.95 6.25
CA GLY A 273 -19.59 3.49 6.20
C GLY A 273 -20.38 2.96 7.39
#